data_AF-A0A2Z6IL51-F1
#
_entry.id   AF-A0A2Z6IL51-F1
#
_cell.length_a   1.000
_cell.length_b   1.000
_cell.length_c   1.000
_cell.angle_alpha   90.00
_cell.angle_beta   90.00
_cell.angle_gamma   90.00
#
_symmetry.space_group_name_H-M   'P 1'
#
loop_
_entity.id
_entity.type
_entity.pdbx_description
1 polymer ?
#
loop_
_entity_poly.entity_id
_entity_poly.type
_entity_poly.pdbx_seq_one_letter_code
_entity_poly.pdbx_strand_id
1 'polypeptide(L)'
;MIAAAKKDASRLGTLIRLNGTRLPITGLQPNGETSVRSVYVDLETTIGATIAYGYSLEDAIPALIDAWDNATAWTRRWMINAPN
;
A
#
# COMPACT_ATOMS: atom_id res chain seq x y z
N MET A 1 27.26 -1.17 13.55
CA MET A 1 25.94 -1.53 14.09
C MET A 1 24.90 -1.11 13.06
N ILE A 2 24.23 -2.07 12.41
CA ILE A 2 23.10 -1.76 11.54
C ILE A 2 21.96 -1.39 12.47
N ALA A 3 21.52 -0.13 12.44
CA ALA A 3 20.37 0.30 13.21
C ALA A 3 19.18 -0.53 12.75
N ALA A 4 18.78 -1.50 13.58
CA ALA A 4 17.49 -2.14 13.44
C ALA A 4 16.47 -1.01 13.49
N ALA A 5 15.84 -0.71 12.35
CA ALA A 5 14.75 0.24 12.27
C ALA A 5 13.74 -0.20 13.32
N LYS A 6 13.65 0.59 14.40
CA LYS A 6 12.69 0.41 15.48
C LYS A 6 11.35 0.27 14.77
N LYS A 7 10.74 -0.92 14.85
CA LYS A 7 9.46 -1.21 14.22
C LYS A 7 8.47 -0.22 14.83
N ASP A 8 8.26 0.90 14.13
CA ASP A 8 7.32 1.95 14.54
C ASP A 8 5.98 1.25 14.74
N ALA A 9 5.50 1.20 15.98
CA ALA A 9 4.27 0.52 16.34
C ALA A 9 3.03 1.08 15.60
N SER A 10 3.20 2.16 14.83
CA SER A 10 2.18 2.82 14.03
C SER A 10 2.20 2.45 12.54
N ARG A 11 3.10 1.57 12.08
CA ARG A 11 3.15 1.16 10.66
C ARG A 11 2.34 -0.10 10.43
N LEU A 12 1.34 0.01 9.55
CA LEU A 12 0.47 -1.10 9.15
C LEU A 12 1.06 -1.92 7.99
N GLY A 13 2.04 -1.36 7.28
CA GLY A 13 2.75 -1.99 6.17
C GLY A 13 3.67 -0.99 5.47
N THR A 14 4.30 -1.41 4.38
CA THR A 14 5.16 -0.57 3.56
C THR A 14 4.82 -0.75 2.08
N LEU A 15 4.61 0.37 1.38
CA LEU A 15 4.52 0.39 -0.08
C LEU A 15 5.89 0.56 -0.69
N ILE A 16 6.18 -0.22 -1.72
CA ILE A 16 7.44 -0.19 -2.45
C ILE A 16 7.16 0.29 -3.87
N ARG A 17 7.76 1.40 -4.27
CA ARG A 17 7.79 1.83 -5.68
C ARG A 17 8.76 0.99 -6.48
N LEU A 18 8.56 0.94 -7.79
CA LEU A 18 9.49 0.34 -8.76
C LEU A 18 10.93 0.90 -8.66
N ASN A 19 11.08 2.16 -8.26
CA ASN A 19 12.40 2.78 -8.04
C ASN A 19 13.03 2.45 -6.67
N GLY A 20 12.43 1.53 -5.90
CA GLY A 20 12.89 1.12 -4.57
C GLY A 20 12.49 2.06 -3.43
N THR A 21 11.75 3.14 -3.69
CA THR A 21 11.28 4.05 -2.63
C THR A 21 10.28 3.33 -1.74
N ARG A 22 10.54 3.36 -0.42
CA ARG A 22 9.69 2.75 0.61
C ARG A 22 8.81 3.81 1.27
N LEU A 23 7.51 3.61 1.24
CA LEU A 23 6.52 4.51 1.83
C LEU A 23 5.73 3.78 2.92
N PRO A 24 5.92 4.11 4.20
CA PRO A 24 5.20 3.47 5.30
C PRO A 24 3.71 3.82 5.27
N ILE A 25 2.87 2.79 5.42
CA ILE A 25 1.43 2.93 5.58
C ILE A 25 1.15 3.15 7.06
N THR A 26 0.52 4.28 7.38
CA THR A 26 0.22 4.72 8.75
C THR A 26 -1.25 4.53 9.12
N GLY A 27 -2.13 4.36 8.12
CA GLY A 27 -3.56 4.22 8.34
C GLY A 27 -4.25 3.41 7.25
N LEU A 28 -5.31 2.72 7.63
CA LEU A 28 -6.29 2.10 6.74
C LEU A 28 -7.66 2.65 7.13
N GLN A 29 -8.29 3.39 6.22
CA GLN A 29 -9.60 3.98 6.43
C GLN A 29 -10.72 2.97 6.13
N PRO A 30 -11.91 3.12 6.74
CA PRO A 30 -13.05 2.23 6.51
C PRO A 30 -13.56 2.22 5.06
N ASN A 31 -13.28 3.28 4.29
CA ASN A 31 -13.65 3.41 2.88
C ASN A 31 -12.68 2.69 1.91
N GLY A 32 -11.63 2.04 2.42
CA GLY A 32 -10.60 1.37 1.61
C GLY A 32 -9.45 2.26 1.16
N GLU A 33 -9.37 3.50 1.66
CA GLU A 33 -8.20 4.36 1.50
C GLU A 33 -7.10 3.98 2.49
N THR A 34 -5.85 4.13 2.05
CA THR A 34 -4.65 3.96 2.85
C THR A 34 -3.97 5.30 3.02
N SER A 35 -3.63 5.64 4.26
CA SER A 35 -2.80 6.79 4.57
C SER A 35 -1.34 6.36 4.57
N VAL A 36 -0.53 7.08 3.81
CA VAL A 36 0.86 6.77 3.54
C VAL A 36 1.70 7.98 3.89
N ARG A 37 2.74 7.79 4.70
CA ARG A 37 3.65 8.87 5.06
C ARG A 37 4.79 8.96 4.04
N SER A 38 4.79 10.04 3.26
CA SER A 38 5.93 10.46 2.46
C SER A 38 6.87 11.35 3.28
N VAL A 39 8.03 11.70 2.74
CA VAL A 39 9.15 12.37 3.47
C VAL A 39 8.69 13.60 4.27
N TYR A 40 7.66 14.32 3.81
CA TYR A 40 7.14 15.54 4.46
C TYR A 40 5.62 15.68 4.45
N VAL A 41 4.87 14.71 3.91
CA VAL A 41 3.41 14.80 3.77
C VAL A 41 2.77 13.44 3.97
N ASP A 42 1.64 13.43 4.67
CA ASP A 42 0.76 12.28 4.75
C ASP A 42 -0.20 12.34 3.55
N LEU A 43 -0.26 11.26 2.78
CA LEU A 43 -1.03 11.14 1.54
C LEU A 43 -2.07 10.05 1.72
N GLU A 44 -3.29 10.32 1.27
CA GLU A 44 -4.36 9.33 1.23
C GLU A 44 -4.50 8.82 -0.20
N THR A 45 -4.49 7.50 -0.36
CA THR A 45 -4.64 6.85 -1.67
C THR A 45 -5.45 5.57 -1.50
N THR A 46 -6.29 5.25 -2.47
CA THR A 46 -6.95 3.94 -2.51
C THR A 46 -5.94 2.85 -2.82
N ILE A 47 -6.14 1.66 -2.24
CA ILE A 47 -5.30 0.47 -2.49
C ILE A 47 -5.28 0.11 -3.99
N GLY A 48 -6.43 0.19 -4.66
CA GLY A 48 -6.54 -0.10 -6.09
C GLY A 48 -5.70 0.84 -6.96
N ALA A 49 -5.65 2.14 -6.61
CA ALA A 49 -4.80 3.08 -7.33
C ALA A 49 -3.32 2.74 -7.14
N THR A 50 -2.88 2.41 -5.92
CA THR A 50 -1.48 2.01 -5.66
C THR A 50 -1.09 0.76 -6.46
N ILE A 51 -1.98 -0.24 -6.55
CA ILE A 51 -1.77 -1.43 -7.39
C ILE A 51 -1.65 -1.03 -8.88
N ALA A 52 -2.57 -0.20 -9.38
CA ALA A 52 -2.56 0.24 -10.77
C ALA A 52 -1.29 1.05 -11.14
N TYR A 53 -0.73 1.79 -10.19
CA TYR A 53 0.54 2.51 -10.34
C TYR A 53 1.78 1.62 -10.17
N GLY A 54 1.62 0.32 -9.96
CA GLY A 54 2.72 -0.65 -9.91
C GLY A 54 3.48 -0.67 -8.58
N TYR A 55 2.83 -0.29 -7.48
CA TYR A 55 3.40 -0.47 -6.15
C TYR A 55 3.26 -1.91 -5.67
N SER A 56 4.22 -2.34 -4.86
CA SER A 56 4.17 -3.60 -4.11
C SER A 56 3.94 -3.35 -2.63
N LEU A 57 3.29 -4.28 -1.95
CA LEU A 57 3.06 -4.24 -0.50
C LEU A 57 4.04 -5.19 0.22
N GLU A 58 4.72 -4.69 1.24
CA GLU A 58 5.61 -5.47 2.12
C GLU A 58 5.33 -5.18 3.60
N ASP A 59 5.77 -6.09 4.48
CA ASP A 59 5.73 -5.95 5.94
C ASP A 59 4.34 -5.59 6.52
N ALA A 60 3.28 -5.98 5.82
CA ALA A 60 1.91 -5.60 6.14
C ALA A 60 1.27 -6.48 7.22
N ILE A 61 0.36 -5.89 7.99
CA ILE A 61 -0.50 -6.64 8.91
C ILE A 61 -1.52 -7.49 8.13
N PRO A 62 -2.04 -8.60 8.71
CA PRO A 62 -2.96 -9.50 8.00
C PRO A 62 -4.17 -8.79 7.38
N ALA A 63 -4.83 -7.90 8.13
CA ALA A 63 -6.00 -7.16 7.63
C ALA A 63 -5.70 -6.30 6.38
N LEU A 64 -4.47 -5.79 6.27
CA LEU A 64 -4.05 -4.99 5.14
C LEU A 64 -3.67 -5.87 3.93
N ILE A 65 -3.11 -7.07 4.19
CA ILE A 65 -2.86 -8.08 3.16
C ILE A 65 -4.19 -8.52 2.54
N ASP A 66 -5.19 -8.84 3.36
CA ASP A 66 -6.52 -9.26 2.88
C ASP A 66 -7.19 -8.18 2.02
N ALA A 67 -7.11 -6.91 2.45
CA ALA A 67 -7.61 -5.77 1.69
C ALA A 67 -6.86 -5.59 0.36
N TRP A 68 -5.55 -5.78 0.36
CA TRP A 68 -4.69 -5.70 -0.82
C TRP A 68 -4.98 -6.80 -1.84
N ASP A 69 -5.10 -8.05 -1.38
CA ASP A 69 -5.39 -9.19 -2.25
C ASP A 69 -6.77 -9.07 -2.88
N ASN A 70 -7.77 -8.64 -2.10
CA ASN A 70 -9.11 -8.35 -2.62
C ASN A 70 -9.05 -7.25 -3.68
N ALA A 71 -8.43 -6.11 -3.38
CA ALA A 71 -8.28 -5.01 -4.34
C ALA A 71 -7.50 -5.42 -5.60
N THR A 72 -6.51 -6.30 -5.49
CA THR A 72 -5.76 -6.85 -6.62
C THR A 72 -6.64 -7.70 -7.52
N ALA A 73 -7.48 -8.57 -6.94
CA ALA A 73 -8.43 -9.38 -7.69
C ALA A 73 -9.43 -8.51 -8.47
N TRP A 74 -9.95 -7.44 -7.85
CA TRP A 74 -10.82 -6.46 -8.51
C TRP A 74 -10.09 -5.73 -9.63
N THR A 75 -8.91 -5.18 -9.36
CA THR A 75 -8.14 -4.40 -10.34
C THR A 75 -7.78 -5.25 -11.58
N ARG A 76 -7.39 -6.51 -11.39
CA ARG A 76 -7.17 -7.45 -12.51
C ARG A 76 -8.45 -7.70 -13.31
N ARG A 77 -9.59 -7.86 -12.63
CA ARG A 77 -10.89 -8.03 -13.30
C ARG A 77 -11.25 -6.81 -14.14
N TRP A 78 -11.01 -5.60 -13.64
CA TRP A 78 -11.24 -4.37 -14.41
C TRP A 78 -10.30 -4.23 -15.60
N MET A 79 -9.00 -4.54 -15.43
CA MET A 79 -8.03 -4.49 -16.52
C MET A 79 -8.33 -5.51 -17.64
N ILE A 80 -8.83 -6.70 -17.30
CA ILE A 80 -9.22 -7.72 -18.30
C ILE A 80 -10.51 -7.31 -19.04
N ASN A 81 -11.42 -6.60 -18.39
CA ASN A 81 -12.72 -6.21 -18.96
C ASN A 81 -12.76 -4.77 -19.50
N ALA A 82 -11.63 -4.05 -19.48
CA ALA A 82 -11.55 -2.72 -20.06
C ALA A 82 -11.63 -2.84 -21.59
N PRO A 83 -12.61 -2.21 -22.27
CA PRO A 83 -12.66 -2.20 -23.72
C PRO A 83 -11.44 -1.44 -24.25
N ASN A 84 -10.75 -2.04 -25.23
CA ASN A 84 -9.64 -1.43 -25.97
C ASN A 84 -10.04 -0.11 -26.63
#